data_AF-A0A1W9PFQ8-F1
#
_entry.id   AF-A0A1W9PFQ8-F1
#
_cell.length_a   1.000
_cell.length_b   1.000
_cell.length_c   1.000
_cell.angle_alpha   90.00
_cell.angle_beta   90.00
_cell.angle_gamma   90.00
#
_symmetry.space_group_name_H-M   'P 1'
#
loop_
_entity.id
_entity.type
_entity.pdbx_description
1 polymer ?
#
loop_
_entity_poly.entity_id
_entity_poly.type
_entity_poly.pdbx_seq_one_letter_code
_entity_poly.pdbx_strand_id
1 'polypeptide(L)' 'MRALAPAFSVRRGDVETLKEAVWSCSVPTHNTNIAMEAAMALGFGYHVALMGASLEEIIEAILEGAEIGRRMSDNELV' A
#
# COMPACT_ATOMS: atom_id res chain seq x y z
N MET A 1 -10.30 3.19 2.82
CA MET A 1 -10.50 1.94 3.59
C MET A 1 -10.69 0.68 2.72
N ARG A 2 -10.11 0.61 1.50
CA ARG A 2 -10.27 -0.56 0.60
C ARG A 2 -8.97 -1.29 0.27
N ALA A 3 -7.84 -0.87 0.85
CA ALA A 3 -6.51 -1.47 0.67
C ALA A 3 -6.34 -2.86 1.32
N LEU A 4 -7.29 -3.29 2.15
CA LEU A 4 -7.28 -4.64 2.73
C LEU A 4 -7.51 -5.73 1.66
N ALA A 5 -8.51 -5.54 0.80
CA ALA A 5 -8.81 -6.50 -0.26
C ALA A 5 -7.62 -6.80 -1.20
N PRO A 6 -6.91 -5.80 -1.78
CA PRO A 6 -5.73 -6.07 -2.60
C PRO A 6 -4.60 -6.74 -1.81
N ALA A 7 -4.43 -6.43 -0.51
CA ALA A 7 -3.41 -7.09 0.31
C ALA A 7 -3.63 -8.61 0.45
N PHE A 8 -4.89 -9.07 0.39
CA PHE A 8 -5.28 -10.49 0.47
C PHE A 8 -5.29 -11.18 -0.89
N SER A 9 -5.58 -10.46 -1.98
CA SER A 9 -5.71 -11.06 -3.31
C SER A 9 -4.38 -11.26 -4.02
N VAL A 10 -3.32 -10.63 -3.54
CA VAL A 10 -1.99 -10.70 -4.15
C VAL A 10 -1.19 -11.87 -3.55
N ARG A 11 -0.37 -12.51 -4.39
CA ARG A 11 0.53 -13.59 -3.96
C ARG A 11 1.43 -13.10 -2.82
N ARG A 12 1.60 -13.92 -1.78
CA ARG A 12 2.49 -13.61 -0.65
C ARG A 12 3.89 -13.25 -1.13
N GLY A 13 4.38 -12.08 -0.72
CA GLY A 13 5.70 -11.54 -1.08
C GLY A 13 5.77 -10.83 -2.43
N ASP A 14 4.67 -10.76 -3.19
CA ASP A 14 4.62 -10.07 -4.48
C ASP A 14 4.29 -8.59 -4.29
N VAL A 15 5.31 -7.83 -3.88
CA VAL A 15 5.19 -6.42 -3.51
C VAL A 15 4.82 -5.54 -4.71
N GLU A 16 5.29 -5.88 -5.91
CA GLU A 16 4.99 -5.10 -7.12
C GLU A 16 3.52 -5.20 -7.50
N THR A 17 2.95 -6.42 -7.49
CA THR A 17 1.52 -6.61 -7.75
C THR A 17 0.67 -5.98 -6.65
N LEU A 18 1.13 -6.00 -5.39
CA LEU A 18 0.46 -5.33 -4.27
C LEU A 18 0.35 -3.82 -4.52
N LYS A 19 1.46 -3.19 -4.88
CA LYS A 19 1.53 -1.76 -5.20
C LYS A 19 0.57 -1.39 -6.34
N GLU A 20 0.58 -2.14 -7.44
CA GLU A 20 -0.33 -1.88 -8.56
C GLU A 20 -1.81 -2.06 -8.18
N ALA A 21 -2.12 -3.08 -7.40
CA ALA A 21 -3.49 -3.37 -6.96
C ALA A 21 -4.02 -2.29 -6.00
N VAL A 22 -3.21 -1.84 -5.04
CA VAL A 22 -3.58 -0.76 -4.12
C VAL A 22 -3.76 0.56 -4.89
N TRP A 23 -2.89 0.87 -5.85
CA TRP A 23 -2.98 2.07 -6.70
C TRP A 23 -4.26 2.05 -7.54
N SER A 24 -4.45 0.98 -8.31
CA SER A 24 -5.60 0.81 -9.22
C SER A 24 -6.92 0.84 -8.46
N CYS A 25 -6.93 0.26 -7.26
CA CYS A 25 -8.09 0.33 -6.39
C CYS A 25 -8.17 1.62 -5.58
N SER A 26 -7.36 2.65 -5.76
CA SER A 26 -7.43 3.90 -4.97
C SER A 26 -7.67 5.12 -5.85
N VAL A 27 -6.91 5.25 -6.94
CA VAL A 27 -6.95 6.39 -7.87
C VAL A 27 -8.35 6.77 -8.37
N PRO A 28 -9.26 5.84 -8.74
CA PRO A 28 -10.54 6.24 -9.33
C PRO A 28 -11.46 7.07 -8.42
N THR A 29 -11.12 7.18 -7.14
CA THR A 29 -12.02 7.63 -6.08
C THR A 29 -11.32 8.55 -5.09
N HIS A 30 -10.02 8.38 -4.86
CA HIS A 30 -9.19 9.28 -4.07
C HIS A 30 -7.83 9.42 -4.75
N ASN A 31 -7.71 10.38 -5.67
CA ASN A 31 -6.46 10.67 -6.38
C ASN A 31 -5.73 11.86 -5.76
N THR A 32 -5.19 11.66 -4.56
CA THR A 32 -4.37 12.66 -3.87
C THR A 32 -3.19 11.99 -3.20
N ASN A 33 -2.09 12.73 -3.03
CA ASN A 33 -0.85 12.21 -2.45
C ASN A 33 -1.08 11.59 -1.07
N ILE A 34 -1.78 12.32 -0.20
CA ILE A 34 -2.11 11.85 1.16
C ILE A 34 -2.95 10.57 1.12
N ALA A 35 -3.93 10.46 0.21
CA ALA A 35 -4.75 9.26 0.10
C ALA A 35 -3.93 8.06 -0.37
N MET A 36 -3.00 8.27 -1.31
CA MET A 36 -2.14 7.21 -1.84
C MET A 36 -1.11 6.74 -0.80
N GLU A 37 -0.45 7.67 -0.10
CA GLU A 37 0.44 7.39 1.02
C GLU A 37 -0.26 6.50 2.06
N ALA A 38 -1.45 6.91 2.50
CA ALA A 38 -2.21 6.16 3.50
C ALA A 38 -2.66 4.78 2.99
N ALA A 39 -3.08 4.69 1.72
CA ALA A 39 -3.51 3.42 1.12
C ALA A 39 -2.36 2.42 1.00
N MET A 40 -1.18 2.86 0.56
CA MET A 40 0.01 2.00 0.45
C MET A 40 0.52 1.56 1.82
N ALA A 41 0.59 2.48 2.78
CA ALA A 41 1.01 2.17 4.15
C ALA A 41 0.17 1.01 4.74
N LEU A 42 -1.15 1.11 4.62
CA LEU A 42 -2.05 0.06 5.09
C LEU A 42 -1.94 -1.22 4.25
N GLY A 43 -1.86 -1.12 2.92
CA GLY A 43 -1.74 -2.28 2.03
C GLY A 43 -0.51 -3.14 2.34
N PHE A 44 0.64 -2.51 2.54
CA PHE A 44 1.89 -3.18 2.88
C PHE A 44 1.84 -3.78 4.29
N GLY A 45 1.39 -3.01 5.28
CA GLY A 45 1.22 -3.50 6.64
C GLY A 45 0.31 -4.73 6.73
N TYR A 46 -0.83 -4.70 6.04
CA TYR A 46 -1.72 -5.86 5.97
C TYR A 46 -1.08 -7.05 5.27
N HIS A 47 -0.35 -6.83 4.18
CA HIS A 47 0.25 -7.91 3.41
C HIS A 47 1.28 -8.69 4.24
N VAL A 48 2.14 -7.99 4.99
CA VAL A 48 3.12 -8.65 5.87
C VAL A 48 2.49 -9.26 7.11
N ALA A 49 1.46 -8.62 7.69
CA ALA A 49 0.71 -9.18 8.81
C ALA A 49 0.09 -10.54 8.47
N LEU A 50 -0.41 -10.72 7.25
CA LEU A 50 -0.95 -12.00 6.77
C LEU A 50 0.08 -13.13 6.65
N MET A 51 1.37 -12.77 6.59
CA MET A 51 2.47 -13.72 6.54
C MET A 51 2.99 -14.08 7.94
N GLY A 52 2.37 -13.55 9.00
CA GLY A 52 2.76 -13.80 10.38
C GLY A 52 3.91 -12.91 10.85
N ALA A 53 4.10 -11.75 10.23
CA ALA A 53 5.11 -10.77 10.62
C ALA A 53 4.90 -10.26 12.06
N SER A 54 6.00 -9.88 12.71
CA SER A 54 5.98 -9.22 14.02
C SER A 54 5.40 -7.81 13.94
N LEU A 55 5.14 -7.20 15.10
CA LEU A 55 4.67 -5.81 15.15
C LEU A 55 5.71 -4.86 14.54
N GLU A 56 6.99 -5.07 14.82
CA GLU A 56 8.08 -4.27 14.27
C GLU A 56 8.15 -4.38 12.75
N GLU A 57 8.07 -5.60 12.21
CA GLU A 57 8.06 -5.84 10.75
C GLU A 57 6.83 -5.22 10.07
N ILE A 58 5.67 -5.24 10.74
CA ILE A 58 4.46 -4.56 10.27
C ILE A 58 4.67 -3.05 10.23
N ILE A 59 5.27 -2.46 11.26
CA ILE A 59 5.55 -1.02 11.31
C ILE A 59 6.53 -0.63 10.20
N GLU A 60 7.58 -1.42 9.99
CA GLU A 60 8.54 -1.19 8.90
C GLU A 60 7.86 -1.23 7.52
N ALA A 61 7.00 -2.22 7.28
CA ALA A 61 6.24 -2.32 6.04
C ALA A 61 5.26 -1.16 5.84
N ILE A 62 4.64 -0.66 6.93
CA ILE A 62 3.77 0.53 6.88
C ILE A 62 4.58 1.76 6.44
N LEU A 63 5.78 1.95 6.99
CA LEU A 63 6.66 3.06 6.63
C LEU A 63 7.16 2.95 5.19
N GLU A 64 7.54 1.75 4.74
CA GLU A 64 7.92 1.48 3.36
C GLU A 64 6.77 1.77 2.39
N GLY A 65 5.57 1.27 2.68
CA GLY A 65 4.38 1.54 1.88
C GLY A 65 4.07 3.03 1.81
N ALA A 66 4.16 3.77 2.92
CA ALA A 66 3.96 5.21 2.94
C ALA A 66 4.95 5.94 2.01
N GLU A 67 6.23 5.55 2.03
CA GLU A 67 7.27 6.14 1.19
C GLU A 67 7.06 5.84 -0.30
N ILE A 68 6.65 4.61 -0.64
CA ILE A 68 6.28 4.23 -2.01
C ILE A 68 5.08 5.07 -2.49
N GLY A 69 4.03 5.17 -1.67
CA GLY A 69 2.85 5.96 -1.98
C GLY A 69 3.18 7.43 -2.24
N ARG A 70 4.08 8.02 -1.44
CA ARG A 70 4.58 9.39 -1.61
C ARG A 70 5.23 9.56 -2.98
N ARG A 71 6.23 8.74 -3.30
CA ARG A 71 6.97 8.79 -4.58
C ARG A 71 6.09 8.59 -5.81
N MET A 72 5.11 7.70 -5.73
CA MET A 72 4.18 7.46 -6.84
C MET A 72 3.28 8.68 -7.10
N SER A 73 2.91 9.39 -6.04
CA SER A 73 2.03 10.55 -6.12
C SER A 73 2.75 11.87 -6.42
N ASP A 74 4.06 11.97 -6.15
CA ASP A 74 4.87 13.15 -6.48
C ASP A 74 5.03 13.37 -8.01
N ASN A 75 4.73 12.35 -8.82
CA ASN A 75 4.69 12.47 -10.29
C ASN A 75 3.35 13.03 -10.81
N GLU A 76 2.33 13.18 -9.97
CA GLU A 76 1.07 13.82 -10.33
C GLU A 76 1.04 15.26 -9.79
N LEU A 77 1.81 16.13 -10.46
CA LEU A 77 1.54 17.57 -10.42
C LEU A 77 0.17 17.80 -11.09
N VAL A 78 -0.86 17.99 -10.26
CA VAL A 78 -2.07 18.70 -10.66
C VAL A 78 -1.78 20.19 -10.68
#